data_AF-A0A3C0GAL8-F1
#
_entry.id   AF-A0A3C0GAL8-F1
#
_cell.length_a   1.000
_cell.length_b   1.000
_cell.length_c   1.000
_cell.angle_alpha   90.00
_cell.angle_beta   90.00
_cell.angle_gamma   90.00
#
_symmetry.space_group_name_H-M   'P 1'
#
loop_
_entity.id
_entity.type
_entity.pdbx_description
1 polymer ?
#
loop_
_entity_poly.entity_id
_entity_poly.type
_entity_poly.pdbx_seq_one_letter_code
_entity_poly.pdbx_strand_id
1 'polypeptide(L)'
;MYSDRTNSELIEIMNQHSLLTFEAQLSLQEELQKRAVVVDLSDLNTTIANKRAQIQNLEYLKDFGFQANRTVDGFTITRTQKALFTDVLAVIVGLLVFLLGVYGCINLVYTFINGDELDVFTLAYKFAMAGLIFIGFSFFSGLQRLFDFYGFELRKANGSITLKKRFDVKLEEVQINATDIHLEEDEDILAIKLGHETIFTSNGGNLIQTLTLQELAKELKA
;
A
#
# COMPACT_ATOMS: atom_id res chain seq x y z
N MET A 1 -2.34 20.36 -15.46
CA MET A 1 -2.63 20.71 -14.05
C MET A 1 -2.43 22.20 -13.76
N TYR A 2 -1.38 22.86 -14.27
CA TYR A 2 -1.04 24.25 -13.91
C TYR A 2 -1.17 25.28 -15.04
N SER A 3 -1.78 24.91 -16.17
CA SER A 3 -1.93 25.77 -17.36
C SER A 3 -2.66 27.08 -17.09
N ASP A 4 -3.58 27.10 -16.15
CA ASP A 4 -4.47 28.25 -15.93
C ASP A 4 -3.97 29.16 -14.79
N ARG A 5 -2.83 28.84 -14.19
CA ARG A 5 -2.20 29.63 -13.11
C ARG A 5 -1.32 30.74 -13.68
N THR A 6 -1.28 31.87 -12.99
CA THR A 6 -0.35 32.96 -13.27
C THR A 6 1.06 32.62 -12.79
N ASN A 7 2.08 33.30 -13.34
CA ASN A 7 3.47 33.06 -12.92
C ASN A 7 3.69 33.32 -11.42
N SER A 8 3.00 34.32 -10.84
CA SER A 8 3.06 34.61 -9.41
C SER A 8 2.50 33.46 -8.57
N GLU A 9 1.36 32.88 -8.97
CA GLU A 9 0.79 31.70 -8.30
C GLU A 9 1.71 30.48 -8.44
N LEU A 10 2.37 30.28 -9.59
CA LEU A 10 3.31 29.18 -9.76
C LEU A 10 4.53 29.31 -8.83
N ILE A 11 5.02 30.53 -8.61
CA ILE A 11 6.11 30.79 -7.66
C ILE A 11 5.66 30.52 -6.22
N GLU A 12 4.45 30.93 -5.85
CA GLU A 12 3.89 30.62 -4.53
C GLU A 12 3.72 29.11 -4.30
N ILE A 13 3.19 28.39 -5.29
CA ILE A 13 3.06 26.93 -5.26
C ILE A 13 4.45 26.28 -5.17
N MET A 14 5.46 26.81 -5.88
CA MET A 14 6.83 26.33 -5.81
C MET A 14 7.42 26.49 -4.40
N ASN A 15 7.13 27.59 -3.70
CA ASN A 15 7.59 27.78 -2.31
C ASN A 15 7.02 26.74 -1.36
N GLN A 16 5.93 26.06 -1.75
CA GLN A 16 5.25 25.01 -0.99
C GLN A 16 5.38 23.63 -1.65
N HIS A 17 6.36 23.44 -2.54
CA HIS A 17 6.47 22.23 -3.35
C HIS A 17 6.57 20.93 -2.54
N SER A 18 7.07 20.99 -1.30
CA SER A 18 7.18 19.83 -0.41
C SER A 18 5.83 19.22 -0.02
N LEU A 19 4.74 19.99 -0.10
CA LEU A 19 3.38 19.56 0.19
C LEU A 19 2.68 18.93 -1.02
N LEU A 20 3.27 19.04 -2.21
CA LEU A 20 2.68 18.55 -3.45
C LEU A 20 2.92 17.04 -3.63
N THR A 21 1.98 16.39 -4.31
CA THR A 21 2.19 15.01 -4.80
C THR A 21 3.36 14.97 -5.78
N PHE A 22 3.95 13.80 -5.99
CA PHE A 22 5.08 13.69 -6.92
C PHE A 22 4.70 14.07 -8.36
N GLU A 23 3.49 13.70 -8.80
CA GLU A 23 2.95 14.09 -10.11
C GLU A 23 2.79 15.61 -10.24
N ALA A 24 2.30 16.26 -9.18
CA ALA A 24 2.18 17.72 -9.11
C ALA A 24 3.56 18.39 -9.12
N GLN A 25 4.56 17.84 -8.43
CA GLN A 25 5.94 18.34 -8.48
C GLN A 25 6.52 18.29 -9.90
N LEU A 26 6.32 17.18 -10.61
CA LEU A 26 6.76 17.02 -12.01
C LEU A 26 6.02 18.01 -12.94
N SER A 27 4.70 18.09 -12.80
CA SER A 27 3.87 19.01 -13.61
C SER A 27 4.25 20.47 -13.37
N LEU A 28 4.58 20.85 -12.12
CA LEU A 28 5.02 22.19 -11.77
C LEU A 28 6.38 22.50 -12.39
N GLN A 29 7.33 21.56 -12.30
CA GLN A 29 8.65 21.70 -12.92
C GLN A 29 8.53 21.91 -14.44
N GLU A 30 7.72 21.09 -15.11
CA GLU A 30 7.47 21.19 -16.54
C GLU A 30 6.87 22.54 -16.92
N GLU A 31 5.86 23.01 -16.17
CA GLU A 31 5.20 24.29 -16.47
C GLU A 31 6.12 25.50 -16.23
N LEU A 32 6.92 25.50 -15.15
CA LEU A 32 7.90 26.55 -14.86
C LEU A 32 8.99 26.63 -15.93
N GLN A 33 9.48 25.47 -16.41
CA GLN A 33 10.46 25.40 -17.50
C GLN A 33 9.86 25.83 -18.83
N LYS A 34 8.66 25.35 -19.16
CA LYS A 34 7.94 25.67 -20.40
C LYS A 34 7.69 27.17 -20.56
N ARG A 35 7.39 27.87 -19.45
CA ARG A 35 7.16 29.32 -19.44
C ARG A 35 8.42 30.14 -19.20
N ALA A 36 9.57 29.49 -19.02
CA ALA A 36 10.84 30.12 -18.66
C ALA A 36 10.70 31.10 -17.48
N VAL A 37 9.93 30.71 -16.44
CA VAL A 37 9.77 31.54 -15.24
C VAL A 37 11.10 31.58 -14.49
N VAL A 38 11.61 32.77 -14.22
CA VAL A 38 12.92 32.96 -13.56
C VAL A 38 12.76 32.74 -12.06
N VAL A 39 13.03 31.51 -11.61
CA VAL A 39 12.92 31.08 -10.21
C VAL A 39 13.99 30.02 -9.94
N ASP A 40 14.48 29.95 -8.70
CA ASP A 40 15.40 28.88 -8.28
C ASP A 40 14.64 27.54 -8.15
N LEU A 41 15.00 26.57 -8.99
CA LEU A 41 14.40 25.24 -9.01
C LEU A 41 15.22 24.20 -8.22
N SER A 42 16.32 24.61 -7.57
CA SER A 42 17.29 23.69 -6.96
C SER A 42 16.65 22.74 -5.95
N ASP A 43 15.81 23.24 -5.05
CA ASP A 43 15.14 22.44 -4.02
C ASP A 43 14.10 21.48 -4.62
N LEU A 44 13.29 21.97 -5.58
CA LEU A 44 12.31 21.15 -6.29
C LEU A 44 13.00 20.01 -7.05
N ASN A 45 14.08 20.33 -7.79
CA ASN A 45 14.86 19.36 -8.55
C ASN A 45 15.51 18.32 -7.63
N THR A 46 16.05 18.77 -6.48
CA THR A 46 16.63 17.88 -5.47
C THR A 46 15.58 16.92 -4.92
N THR A 47 14.39 17.42 -4.60
CA THR A 47 13.28 16.59 -4.12
C THR A 47 12.84 15.56 -5.17
N ILE A 48 12.69 15.99 -6.44
CA ILE A 48 12.34 15.09 -7.54
C ILE A 48 13.42 14.03 -7.76
N ALA A 49 14.70 14.42 -7.77
CA ALA A 49 15.83 13.52 -7.95
C ALA A 49 15.90 12.48 -6.82
N ASN A 50 15.72 12.91 -5.57
CA ASN A 50 15.69 12.02 -4.42
C ASN A 50 14.55 11.00 -4.53
N LYS A 51 13.33 11.43 -4.88
CA LYS A 51 12.20 10.50 -5.08
C LYS A 51 12.46 9.51 -6.21
N ARG A 52 13.05 9.97 -7.33
CA ARG A 52 13.44 9.07 -8.43
C ARG A 52 14.48 8.05 -8.00
N ALA A 53 15.49 8.46 -7.24
CA ALA A 53 16.49 7.55 -6.70
C ALA A 53 15.86 6.51 -5.75
N GLN A 54 14.93 6.93 -4.88
CA GLN A 54 14.20 6.02 -3.99
C GLN A 54 13.33 5.02 -4.75
N ILE A 55 12.65 5.46 -5.82
CA ILE A 55 11.90 4.57 -6.73
C ILE A 55 12.86 3.58 -7.39
N GLN A 56 13.97 4.05 -7.93
CA GLN A 56 15.00 3.21 -8.57
C GLN A 56 15.56 2.17 -7.59
N ASN A 57 15.79 2.56 -6.34
CA ASN A 57 16.27 1.67 -5.29
C ASN A 57 15.18 0.73 -4.71
N LEU A 58 13.93 0.82 -5.18
CA LEU A 58 12.77 0.06 -4.70
C LEU A 58 12.40 0.36 -3.23
N GLU A 59 12.75 1.53 -2.72
CA GLU A 59 12.50 1.91 -1.32
C GLU A 59 11.02 2.08 -1.00
N TYR A 60 10.21 2.42 -2.00
CA TYR A 60 8.75 2.56 -1.87
C TYR A 60 8.02 1.21 -1.84
N LEU A 61 8.71 0.07 -1.94
CA LEU A 61 8.11 -1.22 -1.61
C LEU A 61 7.55 -1.26 -0.18
N LYS A 62 8.05 -0.38 0.70
CA LYS A 62 7.56 -0.20 2.09
C LYS A 62 6.09 0.21 2.15
N ASP A 63 5.59 0.89 1.14
CA ASP A 63 4.19 1.32 1.07
C ASP A 63 3.24 0.12 0.84
N PHE A 64 3.78 -0.97 0.28
CA PHE A 64 3.12 -2.26 0.13
C PHE A 64 3.42 -3.21 1.29
N GLY A 65 4.24 -2.79 2.26
CA GLY A 65 4.67 -3.59 3.40
C GLY A 65 5.91 -4.45 3.17
N PHE A 66 6.69 -4.21 2.10
CA PHE A 66 7.89 -4.96 1.74
C PHE A 66 9.15 -4.08 1.74
N GLN A 67 10.32 -4.69 1.68
CA GLN A 67 11.60 -4.00 1.55
C GLN A 67 12.50 -4.76 0.60
N ALA A 68 13.29 -4.05 -0.21
CA ALA A 68 14.31 -4.65 -1.04
C ALA A 68 15.68 -4.53 -0.36
N ASN A 69 16.39 -5.64 -0.27
CA ASN A 69 17.78 -5.70 0.12
C ASN A 69 18.62 -6.01 -1.12
N ARG A 70 19.38 -5.03 -1.60
CA ARG A 70 20.28 -5.19 -2.74
C ARG A 70 21.59 -5.83 -2.31
N THR A 71 22.11 -6.68 -3.18
CA THR A 71 23.40 -7.34 -3.09
C THR A 71 24.15 -7.13 -4.41
N VAL A 72 25.42 -7.53 -4.48
CA VAL A 72 26.22 -7.41 -5.71
C VAL A 72 25.61 -8.23 -6.86
N ASP A 73 24.99 -9.37 -6.54
CA ASP A 73 24.51 -10.35 -7.52
C ASP A 73 23.00 -10.26 -7.80
N GLY A 74 22.30 -9.26 -7.22
CA GLY A 74 20.87 -9.07 -7.38
C GLY A 74 20.19 -8.50 -6.12
N PHE A 75 18.95 -8.87 -5.85
CA PHE A 75 18.18 -8.35 -4.72
C PHE A 75 17.27 -9.40 -4.09
N THR A 76 16.85 -9.14 -2.85
CA THR A 76 15.88 -9.95 -2.12
C THR A 76 14.82 -9.05 -1.53
N ILE A 77 13.56 -9.32 -1.84
CA ILE A 77 12.39 -8.62 -1.32
C ILE A 77 11.75 -9.46 -0.24
N THR A 78 11.63 -8.89 0.95
CA THR A 78 11.00 -9.53 2.10
C THR A 78 9.96 -8.61 2.71
N ARG A 79 9.08 -9.17 3.51
CA ARG A 79 8.13 -8.37 4.29
C ARG A 79 8.85 -7.51 5.33
N THR A 80 8.36 -6.30 5.56
CA THR A 80 8.86 -5.43 6.63
C THR A 80 8.33 -5.83 8.00
N GLN A 81 9.12 -5.58 9.04
CA GLN A 81 8.67 -5.76 10.43
C GLN A 81 7.51 -4.81 10.78
N LYS A 82 7.50 -3.61 10.20
CA LYS A 82 6.40 -2.65 10.37
C LYS A 82 5.07 -3.22 9.87
N ALA A 83 5.03 -3.79 8.67
CA ALA A 83 3.81 -4.39 8.13
C ALA A 83 3.32 -5.58 8.96
N LEU A 84 4.24 -6.43 9.44
CA LEU A 84 3.91 -7.53 10.34
C LEU A 84 3.28 -7.00 11.64
N PHE A 85 3.89 -5.99 12.26
CA PHE A 85 3.36 -5.38 13.48
C PHE A 85 1.98 -4.74 13.26
N THR A 86 1.78 -4.03 12.14
CA THR A 86 0.50 -3.43 11.78
C THR A 86 -0.60 -4.48 11.65
N ASP A 87 -0.32 -5.63 11.01
CA ASP A 87 -1.32 -6.69 10.89
C ASP A 87 -1.61 -7.38 12.23
N VAL A 88 -0.60 -7.62 13.07
CA VAL A 88 -0.80 -8.17 14.42
C VAL A 88 -1.67 -7.23 15.26
N LEU A 89 -1.40 -5.93 15.21
CA LEU A 89 -2.19 -4.93 15.91
C LEU A 89 -3.63 -4.88 15.38
N ALA A 90 -3.82 -4.95 14.05
CA ALA A 90 -5.13 -5.01 13.44
C ALA A 90 -5.93 -6.22 13.94
N VAL A 91 -5.31 -7.40 14.06
CA VAL A 91 -5.96 -8.60 14.61
C VAL A 91 -6.36 -8.41 16.08
N ILE A 92 -5.47 -7.84 16.91
CA ILE A 92 -5.76 -7.60 18.33
C ILE A 92 -6.91 -6.60 18.50
N VAL A 93 -6.85 -5.47 17.78
CA VAL A 93 -7.91 -4.46 17.80
C VAL A 93 -9.22 -5.05 17.27
N GLY A 94 -9.17 -5.80 16.17
CA GLY A 94 -10.31 -6.51 15.62
C GLY A 94 -10.97 -7.45 16.63
N LEU A 95 -10.17 -8.23 17.35
CA LEU A 95 -10.65 -9.12 18.41
C LEU A 95 -11.32 -8.34 19.56
N LEU A 96 -10.71 -7.24 20.03
CA LEU A 96 -11.30 -6.41 21.09
C LEU A 96 -12.65 -5.81 20.65
N VAL A 97 -12.71 -5.25 19.44
CA VAL A 97 -13.94 -4.68 18.87
C VAL A 97 -15.01 -5.77 18.67
N PHE A 98 -14.61 -6.96 18.21
CA PHE A 98 -15.50 -8.11 18.06
C PHE A 98 -16.10 -8.53 19.41
N LEU A 99 -15.29 -8.64 20.47
CA LEU A 99 -15.77 -8.98 21.81
C LEU A 99 -16.73 -7.92 22.37
N LEU A 100 -16.47 -6.63 22.15
CA LEU A 100 -17.42 -5.56 22.49
C LEU A 100 -18.74 -5.71 21.73
N GLY A 101 -18.67 -6.13 20.46
CA GLY A 101 -19.84 -6.45 19.65
C GLY A 101 -20.66 -7.62 20.19
N VAL A 102 -19.98 -8.71 20.57
CA VAL A 102 -20.62 -9.88 21.22
C VAL A 102 -21.32 -9.46 22.52
N TYR A 103 -20.65 -8.65 23.35
CA TYR A 103 -21.28 -8.07 24.54
C TYR A 103 -22.52 -7.23 24.19
N GLY A 104 -22.45 -6.42 23.13
CA GLY A 104 -23.58 -5.66 22.60
C GLY A 104 -24.77 -6.54 22.22
N CYS A 105 -24.54 -7.65 21.51
CA CYS A 105 -25.57 -8.63 21.17
C CYS A 105 -26.20 -9.27 22.41
N ILE A 106 -25.38 -9.69 23.38
CA ILE A 106 -25.86 -10.29 24.62
C ILE A 106 -26.76 -9.30 25.37
N ASN A 107 -26.30 -8.05 25.52
CA ASN A 107 -27.07 -7.00 26.20
C ASN A 107 -28.39 -6.71 25.49
N LEU A 108 -28.38 -6.63 24.15
CA LEU A 108 -29.57 -6.46 23.34
C LEU A 108 -30.61 -7.56 23.63
N VAL A 109 -30.20 -8.83 23.61
CA VAL A 109 -31.10 -9.97 23.90
C VAL A 109 -31.65 -9.90 25.32
N TYR A 110 -30.81 -9.63 26.32
CA TYR A 110 -31.26 -9.52 27.71
C TYR A 110 -32.30 -8.40 27.92
N THR A 111 -32.21 -7.33 27.14
CA THR A 111 -33.19 -6.23 27.20
C THR A 111 -34.60 -6.71 26.87
N PHE A 112 -34.73 -7.56 25.85
CA PHE A 112 -36.02 -8.13 25.46
C PHE A 112 -36.50 -9.22 26.43
N ILE A 113 -35.58 -9.97 27.05
CA ILE A 113 -35.93 -11.00 28.05
C ILE A 113 -36.42 -10.36 29.36
N ASN A 114 -35.74 -9.31 29.82
CA ASN A 114 -36.04 -8.68 31.10
C ASN A 114 -37.20 -7.67 31.03
N GLY A 115 -37.62 -7.29 29.81
CA GLY A 115 -38.70 -6.32 29.61
C GLY A 115 -38.32 -4.90 30.03
N ASP A 116 -37.03 -4.54 29.90
CA ASP A 116 -36.54 -3.20 30.24
C ASP A 116 -37.26 -2.14 29.38
N GLU A 117 -37.56 -0.98 29.96
CA GLU A 117 -38.08 0.16 29.20
C GLU A 117 -37.04 0.60 28.15
N LEU A 118 -37.45 0.57 26.89
CA LEU A 118 -36.61 0.88 25.73
C LEU A 118 -37.04 2.22 25.13
N ASP A 119 -36.22 3.25 25.32
CA ASP A 119 -36.29 4.43 24.46
C ASP A 119 -35.51 4.21 23.15
N VAL A 120 -35.78 5.07 22.17
CA VAL A 120 -35.18 4.98 20.82
C VAL A 120 -33.66 5.13 20.85
N PHE A 121 -33.10 5.93 21.75
CA PHE A 121 -31.66 6.18 21.83
C PHE A 121 -30.90 4.99 22.44
N THR A 122 -31.46 4.39 23.48
CA THR A 122 -30.97 3.17 24.12
C THR A 122 -30.96 2.02 23.14
N LEU A 123 -32.04 1.87 22.36
CA LEU A 123 -32.12 0.84 21.32
C LEU A 123 -31.08 1.07 20.21
N ALA A 124 -30.94 2.31 19.73
CA ALA A 124 -29.95 2.67 18.71
C ALA A 124 -28.51 2.40 19.18
N TYR A 125 -28.18 2.76 20.42
CA TYR A 125 -26.88 2.46 21.02
C TYR A 125 -26.61 0.95 21.09
N LYS A 126 -27.59 0.15 21.53
CA LYS A 126 -27.41 -1.31 21.62
C LYS A 126 -27.23 -1.95 20.24
N PHE A 127 -27.94 -1.47 19.22
CA PHE A 127 -27.70 -1.90 17.84
C PHE A 127 -26.34 -1.47 17.30
N ALA A 128 -25.90 -0.25 17.59
CA ALA A 128 -24.56 0.22 17.21
C ALA A 128 -23.46 -0.64 17.85
N MET A 129 -23.60 -0.96 19.14
CA MET A 129 -22.70 -1.86 19.86
C MET A 129 -22.70 -3.26 19.23
N ALA A 130 -23.88 -3.86 18.97
CA ALA A 130 -23.97 -5.15 18.28
C ALA A 130 -23.34 -5.13 16.87
N GLY A 131 -23.49 -4.01 16.15
CA GLY A 131 -22.89 -3.79 14.83
C GLY A 131 -21.35 -3.83 14.83
N LEU A 132 -20.70 -3.62 15.98
CA LEU A 132 -19.25 -3.75 16.12
C LEU A 132 -18.74 -5.16 15.79
N ILE A 133 -19.59 -6.20 15.82
CA ILE A 133 -19.21 -7.55 15.36
C ILE A 133 -18.72 -7.51 13.92
N PHE A 134 -19.46 -6.85 13.03
CA PHE A 134 -19.10 -6.77 11.61
C PHE A 134 -17.82 -5.96 11.40
N ILE A 135 -17.67 -4.87 12.15
CA ILE A 135 -16.45 -4.05 12.12
C ILE A 135 -15.27 -4.89 12.59
N GLY A 136 -15.34 -5.48 13.78
CA GLY A 136 -14.28 -6.34 14.32
C GLY A 136 -13.93 -7.50 13.39
N PHE A 137 -14.93 -8.10 12.72
CA PHE A 137 -14.70 -9.17 11.78
C PHE A 137 -13.87 -8.73 10.55
N SER A 138 -14.10 -7.51 10.04
CA SER A 138 -13.35 -6.99 8.88
C SER A 138 -11.85 -6.85 9.13
N PHE A 139 -11.44 -6.66 10.39
CA PHE A 139 -10.04 -6.60 10.80
C PHE A 139 -9.34 -7.97 10.77
N PHE A 140 -10.07 -9.10 10.76
CA PHE A 140 -9.46 -10.43 10.60
C PHE A 140 -8.83 -10.64 9.21
N SER A 141 -9.08 -9.76 8.24
CA SER A 141 -8.29 -9.71 7.00
C SER A 141 -6.77 -9.55 7.26
N GLY A 142 -6.38 -8.94 8.39
CA GLY A 142 -4.99 -8.89 8.83
C GLY A 142 -4.41 -10.27 9.16
N LEU A 143 -5.23 -11.20 9.67
CA LEU A 143 -4.80 -12.58 9.93
C LEU A 143 -4.47 -13.30 8.62
N GLN A 144 -5.33 -13.14 7.61
CA GLN A 144 -5.09 -13.69 6.27
C GLN A 144 -3.77 -13.16 5.70
N ARG A 145 -3.54 -11.83 5.73
CA ARG A 145 -2.27 -11.23 5.27
C ARG A 145 -1.07 -11.74 6.06
N LEU A 146 -1.19 -11.97 7.36
CA LEU A 146 -0.10 -12.55 8.16
C LEU A 146 0.27 -13.94 7.65
N PHE A 147 -0.72 -14.80 7.39
CA PHE A 147 -0.48 -16.13 6.85
C PHE A 147 0.09 -16.08 5.43
N ASP A 148 -0.56 -15.36 4.51
CA ASP A 148 -0.21 -15.33 3.08
C ASP A 148 1.24 -14.90 2.84
N PHE A 149 1.71 -13.91 3.59
CA PHE A 149 3.07 -13.37 3.44
C PHE A 149 4.05 -13.88 4.50
N TYR A 150 3.69 -14.86 5.32
CA TYR A 150 4.63 -15.46 6.27
C TYR A 150 5.70 -16.25 5.52
N GLY A 151 6.96 -15.84 5.68
CA GLY A 151 8.08 -16.45 4.97
C GLY A 151 8.15 -16.06 3.49
N PHE A 152 7.42 -15.01 3.09
CA PHE A 152 7.49 -14.47 1.73
C PHE A 152 8.90 -13.97 1.42
N GLU A 153 9.43 -14.40 0.28
CA GLU A 153 10.71 -13.95 -0.26
C GLU A 153 10.64 -13.94 -1.78
N LEU A 154 10.95 -12.81 -2.40
CA LEU A 154 11.17 -12.73 -3.84
C LEU A 154 12.63 -12.37 -4.07
N ARG A 155 13.40 -13.29 -4.64
CA ARG A 155 14.83 -13.14 -4.82
C ARG A 155 15.20 -13.23 -6.29
N LYS A 156 16.03 -12.29 -6.72
CA LYS A 156 16.75 -12.33 -7.99
C LYS A 156 18.24 -12.48 -7.70
N ALA A 157 18.89 -13.52 -8.22
CA ALA A 157 20.32 -13.70 -8.11
C ALA A 157 20.87 -14.42 -9.35
N ASN A 158 21.98 -13.94 -9.92
CA ASN A 158 22.66 -14.59 -11.06
C ASN A 158 21.72 -14.92 -12.25
N GLY A 159 20.78 -14.03 -12.56
CA GLY A 159 19.79 -14.22 -13.63
C GLY A 159 18.67 -15.21 -13.30
N SER A 160 18.69 -15.83 -12.12
CA SER A 160 17.59 -16.66 -11.61
C SER A 160 16.64 -15.84 -10.74
N ILE A 161 15.34 -16.10 -10.87
CA ILE A 161 14.29 -15.48 -10.08
C ILE A 161 13.61 -16.60 -9.30
N THR A 162 13.50 -16.41 -7.99
CA THR A 162 12.89 -17.37 -7.08
C THR A 162 11.81 -16.66 -6.27
N LEU A 163 10.63 -17.26 -6.20
CA LEU A 163 9.53 -16.81 -5.40
C LEU A 163 9.26 -17.86 -4.32
N LYS A 164 9.36 -17.45 -3.06
CA LYS A 164 8.93 -18.21 -1.91
C LYS A 164 7.65 -17.59 -1.36
N LYS A 165 6.54 -18.31 -1.47
CA LYS A 165 5.21 -17.85 -1.05
C LYS A 165 4.41 -19.06 -0.56
N ARG A 166 3.39 -18.81 0.28
CA ARG A 166 2.43 -19.85 0.61
C ARG A 166 1.44 -20.03 -0.53
N PHE A 167 1.32 -21.26 -1.02
CA PHE A 167 0.26 -21.72 -1.89
C PHE A 167 -0.68 -22.57 -1.06
N ASP A 168 -1.93 -22.14 -0.93
CA ASP A 168 -2.90 -22.59 0.06
C ASP A 168 -2.34 -22.50 1.49
N VAL A 169 -1.76 -23.60 2.00
CA VAL A 169 -1.21 -23.70 3.36
C VAL A 169 0.31 -23.90 3.34
N LYS A 170 0.87 -24.40 2.24
CA LYS A 170 2.27 -24.84 2.18
C LYS A 170 3.15 -23.74 1.64
N LEU A 171 4.26 -23.47 2.34
CA LEU A 171 5.30 -22.57 1.86
C LEU A 171 6.11 -23.31 0.80
N GLU A 172 6.09 -22.80 -0.42
CA GLU A 172 6.82 -23.38 -1.55
C GLU A 172 7.76 -22.34 -2.14
N GLU A 173 8.87 -22.81 -2.69
CA GLU A 173 9.84 -22.00 -3.40
C GLU A 173 9.87 -22.46 -4.85
N VAL A 174 9.54 -21.55 -5.75
CA VAL A 174 9.44 -21.82 -7.19
C VAL A 174 10.41 -20.93 -7.94
N GLN A 175 11.09 -21.51 -8.93
CA GLN A 175 11.91 -20.75 -9.87
C GLN A 175 11.00 -20.19 -10.96
N ILE A 176 11.11 -18.90 -11.23
CA ILE A 176 10.28 -18.16 -12.19
C ILE A 176 11.13 -17.77 -13.39
N ASN A 177 10.60 -17.93 -14.60
CA ASN A 177 11.22 -17.40 -15.79
C ASN A 177 10.89 -15.92 -15.95
N ALA A 178 11.85 -15.13 -16.44
CA ALA A 178 11.65 -13.71 -16.71
C ALA A 178 10.51 -13.43 -17.71
N THR A 179 10.20 -14.39 -18.59
CA THR A 179 9.09 -14.31 -19.56
C THR A 179 7.71 -14.34 -18.89
N ASP A 180 7.62 -14.94 -17.72
CA ASP A 180 6.35 -15.14 -17.01
C ASP A 180 6.00 -13.92 -16.14
N ILE A 181 6.79 -12.86 -16.24
CA ILE A 181 6.63 -11.62 -15.47
C ILE A 181 5.81 -10.63 -16.29
N HIS A 182 4.61 -10.34 -15.82
CA HIS A 182 3.69 -9.44 -16.50
C HIS A 182 3.28 -8.29 -15.59
N LEU A 183 3.23 -7.10 -16.17
CA LEU A 183 2.51 -5.98 -15.58
C LEU A 183 1.13 -6.00 -16.20
N GLU A 184 0.11 -6.15 -15.37
CA GLU A 184 -1.28 -6.06 -15.78
C GLU A 184 -1.83 -4.75 -15.23
N GLU A 185 -2.42 -3.97 -16.12
CA GLU A 185 -3.05 -2.68 -15.80
C GLU A 185 -4.54 -2.85 -16.03
N ASP A 186 -5.30 -2.72 -14.95
CA ASP A 186 -6.76 -2.63 -14.92
C ASP A 186 -7.10 -1.22 -14.41
N GLU A 187 -8.26 -0.66 -14.76
CA GLU A 187 -8.60 0.78 -14.71
C GLU A 187 -7.97 1.58 -13.55
N ASP A 188 -8.02 1.05 -12.32
CA ASP A 188 -7.48 1.68 -11.11
C ASP A 188 -6.34 0.90 -10.42
N ILE A 189 -5.86 -0.20 -11.01
CA ILE A 189 -4.91 -1.13 -10.38
C ILE A 189 -3.79 -1.52 -11.36
N LEU A 190 -2.54 -1.39 -10.91
CA LEU A 190 -1.39 -2.00 -11.57
C LEU A 190 -0.92 -3.20 -10.74
N ALA A 191 -0.83 -4.37 -11.37
CA ALA A 191 -0.43 -5.62 -10.74
C ALA A 191 0.83 -6.20 -11.38
N ILE A 192 1.76 -6.70 -10.56
CA ILE A 192 2.85 -7.57 -11.01
C ILE A 192 2.40 -9.02 -10.86
N LYS A 193 2.30 -9.72 -12.00
CA LYS A 193 2.05 -11.16 -12.08
C LYS A 193 3.32 -11.93 -12.36
N LEU A 194 3.49 -13.06 -11.68
CA LEU A 194 4.48 -14.09 -11.96
C LEU A 194 3.73 -15.37 -12.36
N GLY A 195 3.66 -15.67 -13.65
CA GLY A 195 2.78 -16.71 -14.19
C GLY A 195 1.31 -16.34 -13.98
N HIS A 196 0.58 -17.17 -13.22
CA HIS A 196 -0.83 -16.92 -12.88
C HIS A 196 -1.02 -16.18 -11.54
N GLU A 197 0.06 -15.90 -10.82
CA GLU A 197 0.00 -15.36 -9.47
C GLU A 197 0.23 -13.85 -9.45
N THR A 198 -0.70 -13.12 -8.84
CA THR A 198 -0.48 -11.72 -8.49
C THR A 198 0.39 -11.63 -7.23
N ILE A 199 1.51 -10.92 -7.32
CA ILE A 199 2.49 -10.77 -6.24
C ILE A 199 2.37 -9.40 -5.58
N PHE A 200 2.22 -8.35 -6.39
CA PHE A 200 2.06 -6.98 -5.91
C PHE A 200 0.93 -6.31 -6.68
N THR A 201 0.19 -5.44 -5.99
CA THR A 201 -0.85 -4.58 -6.57
C THR A 201 -0.64 -3.16 -6.06
N SER A 202 -0.68 -2.18 -6.94
CA SER A 202 -0.72 -0.75 -6.59
C SER A 202 -2.02 -0.12 -7.03
N ASN A 203 -2.36 0.97 -6.34
CA ASN A 203 -3.36 1.90 -6.85
C ASN A 203 -2.76 2.63 -8.07
N GLY A 204 -3.37 2.48 -9.24
CA GLY A 204 -2.92 3.08 -10.51
C GLY A 204 -2.84 4.61 -10.45
N GLY A 205 -3.66 5.25 -9.61
CA GLY A 205 -3.63 6.70 -9.37
C GLY A 205 -2.46 7.19 -8.51
N ASN A 206 -1.66 6.30 -7.91
CA ASN A 206 -0.46 6.69 -7.16
C ASN A 206 0.80 6.50 -8.01
N LEU A 207 1.26 7.59 -8.64
CA LEU A 207 2.43 7.57 -9.53
C LEU A 207 3.70 6.98 -8.88
N ILE A 208 3.95 7.20 -7.59
CA ILE A 208 5.14 6.62 -6.92
C ILE A 208 5.04 5.10 -6.88
N GLN A 209 3.87 4.58 -6.50
CA GLN A 209 3.63 3.14 -6.43
C GLN A 209 3.72 2.50 -7.81
N THR A 210 3.09 3.11 -8.82
CA THR A 210 3.13 2.68 -10.22
C THR A 210 4.55 2.61 -10.75
N LEU A 211 5.34 3.69 -10.60
CA LEU A 211 6.73 3.71 -11.06
C LEU A 211 7.61 2.70 -10.31
N THR A 212 7.34 2.46 -9.02
CA THR A 212 8.09 1.48 -8.22
C THR A 212 7.82 0.06 -8.70
N LEU A 213 6.57 -0.30 -9.03
CA LEU A 213 6.25 -1.61 -9.59
C LEU A 213 6.80 -1.78 -11.01
N GLN A 214 6.78 -0.71 -11.81
CA GLN A 214 7.40 -0.74 -13.14
C GLN A 214 8.91 -0.96 -13.07
N GLU A 215 9.62 -0.28 -12.17
CA GLU A 215 11.05 -0.50 -11.98
C GLU A 215 11.32 -1.91 -11.43
N LEU A 216 10.52 -2.41 -10.49
CA LEU A 216 10.65 -3.79 -10.01
C LEU A 216 10.49 -4.80 -11.15
N ALA A 217 9.46 -4.66 -11.99
CA ALA A 217 9.24 -5.56 -13.11
C ALA A 217 10.39 -5.51 -14.13
N LYS A 218 10.94 -4.32 -14.38
CA LYS A 218 12.12 -4.13 -15.21
C LYS A 218 13.35 -4.80 -14.61
N GLU A 219 13.61 -4.61 -13.32
CA GLU A 219 14.74 -5.25 -12.65
C GLU A 219 14.61 -6.77 -12.59
N LEU A 220 13.40 -7.31 -12.47
CA LEU A 220 13.19 -8.76 -12.53
C LEU A 220 13.48 -9.32 -13.94
N LYS A 221 13.17 -8.58 -15.00
CA LYS A 221 13.36 -9.03 -16.40
C LYS A 221 14.78 -8.86 -16.94
N ALA A 222 15.57 -7.95 -16.36
CA ALA A 222 16.94 -7.65 -16.78
C ALA A 222 17.91 -8.80 -16.50
#